data_AF-A0Y6N0-F1
#
_entry.id   AF-A0Y6N0-F1
#
_cell.length_a   1.000
_cell.length_b   1.000
_cell.length_c   1.000
_cell.angle_alpha   90.00
_cell.angle_beta   90.00
_cell.angle_gamma   90.00
#
_symmetry.space_group_name_H-M   'P 1'
#
loop_
_entity.id
_entity.type
_entity.pdbx_description
1 polymer ?
#
loop_
_entity_poly.entity_id
_entity_poly.type
_entity_poly.pdbx_seq_one_letter_code
_entity_poly.pdbx_strand_id
1 'polypeptide(L)'
;MSHNYKMTRAYNEQNWITSIDDVQSGLKCNCTCVDCGAKLIAKKGAIQANHFAHAPDDQKARHCKWSYETELHLLAKEVLNNNKKLTIPIGNFDPYSFTLIFDNVDIETPIDNSKRIPDVIGYSKGEQILIEIAVSHFCEADKIKEYKNLNKNAIEFDFSNFVPTSDVITLKEVNDLFENSNAKWLSIAPAGYIGELCHAHERQLIKDLMGKREKFLSEFEHEKTSLYSAVTLLREQLQDLSYTKNNLEVIVKNDEEKIRNAYRLEYKGLVKNIKYASQNLSQINKSISQRSNVKNEIDEYEAKLRNELNLKNQDLISKKKKLLEDINQLNSVKSFTIKENKENAIKAFQKEKKFLVEQFNKSLESEVSELSFRKLKLESEIMQLYENRDAVQKSVNEKQLLLESITVQKYEIESERKRLELLEKSIIKQNRLYLNAAKNIERITPDLKELTRKAGIPWPFTHDLVDELSKEIKP
;
A
#
# COMPACT_ATOMS: atom_id res chain seq x y z
N MET A 1 -29.79 24.78 -8.64
CA MET A 1 -30.01 25.14 -10.06
C MET A 1 -29.81 23.86 -10.85
N SER A 2 -30.82 23.34 -11.55
CA SER A 2 -30.60 22.21 -12.47
C SER A 2 -29.82 22.77 -13.66
N HIS A 3 -28.51 22.65 -13.64
CA HIS A 3 -27.72 23.00 -14.80
C HIS A 3 -28.11 22.03 -15.93
N ASN A 4 -28.66 22.58 -17.01
CA ASN A 4 -29.23 21.81 -18.11
C ASN A 4 -28.12 21.50 -19.12
N TYR A 5 -27.16 20.69 -18.70
CA TYR A 5 -26.03 20.28 -19.53
C TYR A 5 -26.48 19.43 -20.71
N LYS A 6 -25.71 19.50 -21.79
CA LYS A 6 -26.03 18.92 -23.08
C LYS A 6 -25.15 17.72 -23.38
N MET A 7 -25.79 16.67 -23.88
CA MET A 7 -25.12 15.44 -24.31
C MET A 7 -24.43 15.67 -25.66
N THR A 8 -23.14 15.45 -25.72
CA THR A 8 -22.37 15.56 -26.98
C THR A 8 -21.76 14.24 -27.41
N ARG A 9 -21.83 13.20 -26.57
CA ARG A 9 -21.39 11.84 -26.88
C ARG A 9 -22.54 10.84 -26.90
N ALA A 10 -22.50 9.93 -27.86
CA ALA A 10 -23.50 8.89 -28.05
C ALA A 10 -22.87 7.64 -28.67
N TYR A 11 -23.56 6.50 -28.60
CA TYR A 11 -23.19 5.31 -29.37
C TYR A 11 -23.73 5.40 -30.80
N ASN A 12 -22.91 5.12 -31.80
CA ASN A 12 -23.33 4.94 -33.19
C ASN A 12 -23.87 3.51 -33.45
N GLU A 13 -24.17 3.18 -34.71
CA GLU A 13 -24.68 1.86 -35.12
C GLU A 13 -23.73 0.70 -34.80
N GLN A 14 -22.43 0.96 -34.74
CA GLN A 14 -21.38 -0.01 -34.40
C GLN A 14 -21.13 -0.10 -32.89
N ASN A 15 -21.92 0.59 -32.05
CA ASN A 15 -21.71 0.74 -30.61
C ASN A 15 -20.36 1.40 -30.25
N TRP A 16 -19.85 2.28 -31.11
CA TRP A 16 -18.71 3.13 -30.79
C TRP A 16 -19.16 4.51 -30.35
N ILE A 17 -18.43 5.09 -29.39
CA ILE A 17 -18.67 6.47 -28.96
C ILE A 17 -18.34 7.41 -30.11
N THR A 18 -19.28 8.29 -30.43
CA THR A 18 -19.14 9.31 -31.49
C THR A 18 -19.50 10.69 -30.95
N SER A 19 -18.90 11.73 -31.53
CA SER A 19 -19.22 13.12 -31.24
C SER A 19 -20.48 13.57 -31.97
N ILE A 20 -21.24 14.46 -31.37
CA ILE A 20 -22.34 15.16 -32.03
C ILE A 20 -21.88 15.85 -33.32
N ASP A 21 -20.64 16.34 -33.38
CA ASP A 21 -20.14 17.04 -34.55
C ASP A 21 -19.92 16.12 -35.76
N ASP A 22 -19.68 14.83 -35.53
CA ASP A 22 -19.33 13.85 -36.59
C ASP A 22 -20.54 13.15 -37.21
N VAL A 23 -21.75 13.37 -36.69
CA VAL A 23 -22.96 12.67 -37.14
C VAL A 23 -23.89 13.52 -38.00
N GLN A 24 -24.79 12.90 -38.75
CA GLN A 24 -25.83 13.64 -39.48
C GLN A 24 -26.86 14.26 -38.53
N SER A 25 -27.43 15.41 -38.91
CA SER A 25 -28.49 16.06 -38.12
C SER A 25 -29.79 15.24 -38.10
N GLY A 26 -30.54 15.35 -37.00
CA GLY A 26 -31.83 14.70 -36.79
C GLY A 26 -31.73 13.21 -36.41
N LEU A 27 -32.78 12.46 -36.72
CA LEU A 27 -32.86 11.01 -36.47
C LEU A 27 -31.94 10.19 -37.39
N LYS A 28 -31.42 10.79 -38.47
CA LYS A 28 -30.48 10.15 -39.40
C LYS A 28 -29.10 9.90 -38.80
N CYS A 29 -28.81 10.42 -37.60
CA CYS A 29 -27.59 10.08 -36.88
C CYS A 29 -27.52 8.59 -36.51
N ASN A 30 -28.67 7.92 -36.39
CA ASN A 30 -28.79 6.54 -35.91
C ASN A 30 -28.03 6.28 -34.59
N CYS A 31 -27.94 7.30 -33.74
CA CYS A 31 -27.27 7.21 -32.45
C CYS A 31 -28.20 6.76 -31.33
N THR A 32 -27.62 6.16 -30.29
CA THR A 32 -28.31 5.77 -29.06
C THR A 32 -27.61 6.33 -27.81
N CYS A 33 -28.40 6.56 -26.77
CA CYS A 33 -27.91 7.08 -25.49
C CYS A 33 -26.98 6.07 -24.80
N VAL A 34 -25.83 6.56 -24.32
CA VAL A 34 -24.84 5.74 -23.61
C VAL A 34 -25.34 5.15 -22.30
N ASP A 35 -26.33 5.77 -21.67
CA ASP A 35 -26.91 5.35 -20.39
C ASP A 35 -28.12 4.42 -20.60
N CYS A 36 -29.14 4.88 -21.32
CA CYS A 36 -30.41 4.14 -21.43
C CYS A 36 -30.59 3.36 -22.74
N GLY A 37 -29.71 3.53 -23.73
CA GLY A 37 -29.81 2.88 -25.05
C GLY A 37 -31.03 3.30 -25.88
N ALA A 38 -31.71 4.40 -25.51
CA ALA A 38 -32.80 4.98 -26.29
C ALA A 38 -32.28 5.68 -27.54
N LYS A 39 -33.10 5.76 -28.59
CA LYS A 39 -32.76 6.51 -29.80
C LYS A 39 -32.59 8.00 -29.50
N LEU A 40 -31.56 8.59 -30.12
CA LEU A 40 -31.25 10.02 -30.01
C LEU A 40 -31.56 10.77 -31.31
N ILE A 41 -31.78 12.07 -31.16
CA ILE A 41 -31.91 13.05 -32.23
C ILE A 41 -30.70 13.98 -32.13
N ALA A 42 -29.89 14.05 -33.18
CA ALA A 42 -28.80 15.02 -33.27
C ALA A 42 -29.36 16.42 -33.57
N LYS A 43 -29.40 17.30 -32.58
CA LYS A 43 -29.84 18.69 -32.73
C LYS A 43 -28.63 19.55 -33.07
N LYS A 44 -28.54 19.92 -34.35
CA LYS A 44 -27.52 20.85 -34.85
C LYS A 44 -28.17 22.17 -35.27
N GLY A 45 -27.62 23.30 -34.83
CA GLY A 45 -28.17 24.60 -35.14
C GLY A 45 -27.25 25.75 -34.75
N ALA A 46 -27.55 26.95 -35.24
CA ALA A 46 -26.74 28.15 -35.00
C ALA A 46 -27.01 28.83 -33.65
N ILE A 47 -28.12 28.50 -32.98
CA ILE A 47 -28.59 29.19 -31.77
C ILE A 47 -28.19 28.45 -30.50
N GLN A 48 -28.29 27.13 -30.49
CA GLN A 48 -27.90 26.28 -29.35
C GLN A 48 -26.71 25.43 -29.76
N ALA A 49 -25.85 25.10 -28.80
CA ALA A 49 -24.75 24.19 -29.04
C ALA A 49 -25.27 22.85 -29.58
N ASN A 50 -24.50 22.25 -30.49
CA ASN A 50 -24.81 20.94 -31.06
C ASN A 50 -24.93 19.94 -29.91
N HIS A 51 -26.06 19.22 -29.84
CA HIS A 51 -26.27 18.21 -28.81
C HIS A 51 -27.19 17.09 -29.25
N PHE A 52 -27.12 15.98 -28.54
CA PHE A 52 -28.09 14.91 -28.63
C PHE A 52 -29.27 15.14 -27.67
N ALA A 53 -30.46 14.76 -28.11
CA ALA A 53 -31.66 14.72 -27.29
C ALA A 53 -32.40 13.39 -27.50
N HIS A 54 -33.04 12.87 -26.45
CA HIS A 54 -33.87 11.67 -26.58
C HIS A 54 -35.01 11.87 -27.59
N ALA A 55 -35.23 10.87 -28.43
CA ALA A 55 -36.42 10.81 -29.26
C ALA A 55 -37.67 10.67 -28.36
N PRO A 56 -38.76 11.42 -28.62
CA PRO A 56 -39.90 11.52 -27.71
C PRO A 56 -40.65 10.20 -27.49
N ASP A 57 -40.60 9.27 -28.44
CA ASP A 57 -41.40 8.05 -28.43
C ASP A 57 -40.68 6.82 -27.86
N ASP A 58 -39.41 6.94 -27.46
CA ASP A 58 -38.64 5.83 -26.92
C ASP A 58 -38.84 5.69 -25.41
N GLN A 59 -39.55 4.63 -24.98
CA GLN A 59 -39.85 4.40 -23.57
C GLN A 59 -38.61 4.24 -22.70
N LYS A 60 -37.47 3.81 -23.27
CA LYS A 60 -36.20 3.67 -22.55
C LYS A 60 -35.71 5.00 -22.00
N ALA A 61 -36.03 6.12 -22.66
CA ALA A 61 -35.63 7.46 -22.24
C ALA A 61 -36.24 7.87 -20.88
N ARG A 62 -37.36 7.27 -20.46
CA ARG A 62 -38.07 7.61 -19.20
C ARG A 62 -37.28 7.27 -17.94
N HIS A 63 -36.35 6.33 -18.03
CA HIS A 63 -35.50 5.89 -16.93
C HIS A 63 -34.03 6.29 -17.11
N CYS A 64 -33.76 7.20 -18.06
CA CYS A 64 -32.41 7.67 -18.32
C CYS A 64 -31.87 8.47 -17.13
N LYS A 65 -30.68 8.09 -16.67
CA LYS A 65 -29.92 8.72 -15.60
C LYS A 65 -28.70 9.47 -16.11
N TRP A 66 -28.53 9.58 -17.43
CA TRP A 66 -27.47 10.38 -18.02
C TRP A 66 -27.40 11.76 -17.34
N SER A 67 -26.19 12.12 -16.94
CA SER A 67 -25.89 13.38 -16.27
C SER A 67 -24.62 13.99 -16.85
N TYR A 68 -24.28 15.20 -16.38
CA TYR A 68 -23.01 15.82 -16.73
C TYR A 68 -21.79 14.99 -16.28
N GLU A 69 -21.94 14.16 -15.24
CA GLU A 69 -20.86 13.27 -14.77
C GLU A 69 -20.57 12.21 -15.83
N THR A 70 -21.62 11.63 -16.42
CA THR A 70 -21.50 10.70 -17.54
C THR A 70 -20.75 11.37 -18.70
N GLU A 71 -21.15 12.59 -19.07
CA GLU A 71 -20.49 13.34 -20.15
C GLU A 71 -19.02 13.62 -19.84
N LEU A 72 -18.70 14.03 -18.62
CA LEU A 72 -17.34 14.36 -18.21
C LEU A 72 -16.42 13.14 -18.24
N HIS A 73 -16.88 11.98 -17.76
CA HIS A 73 -16.11 10.73 -17.87
C HIS A 73 -15.84 10.35 -19.33
N LEU A 74 -16.83 10.47 -20.21
CA LEU A 74 -16.66 10.14 -21.63
C LEU A 74 -15.61 11.04 -22.30
N LEU A 75 -15.70 12.35 -22.07
CA LEU A 75 -14.74 13.31 -22.63
C LEU A 75 -13.34 13.14 -22.03
N ALA A 76 -13.23 12.79 -20.74
CA ALA A 76 -11.95 12.54 -20.10
C ALA A 76 -11.27 11.27 -20.65
N LYS A 77 -12.03 10.19 -20.85
CA LYS A 77 -11.57 8.97 -21.51
C LYS A 77 -11.09 9.26 -22.94
N GLU A 78 -11.85 10.05 -23.68
CA GLU A 78 -11.49 10.46 -25.04
C GLU A 78 -10.22 11.33 -25.07
N VAL A 79 -10.09 12.31 -24.17
CA VAL A 79 -8.90 13.14 -24.02
C VAL A 79 -7.65 12.27 -23.83
N LEU A 80 -7.71 11.30 -22.92
CA LEU A 80 -6.58 10.42 -22.63
C LEU A 80 -6.22 9.56 -23.84
N ASN A 81 -7.23 9.00 -24.51
CA ASN A 81 -7.03 8.18 -25.69
C ASN A 81 -6.48 8.96 -26.90
N ASN A 82 -6.94 10.20 -27.09
CA ASN A 82 -6.51 11.06 -28.20
C ASN A 82 -5.11 11.63 -27.98
N ASN A 83 -4.85 12.17 -26.78
CA ASN A 83 -3.59 12.85 -26.49
C ASN A 83 -2.44 11.88 -26.22
N LYS A 84 -2.74 10.67 -25.70
CA LYS A 84 -1.74 9.66 -25.27
C LYS A 84 -0.64 10.24 -24.39
N LYS A 85 -0.96 11.25 -23.60
CA LYS A 85 -0.05 11.86 -22.61
C LYS A 85 -0.83 12.25 -21.37
N LEU A 86 -0.16 12.22 -20.22
CA LEU A 86 -0.75 12.59 -18.95
C LEU A 86 0.32 13.14 -18.00
N THR A 87 0.06 14.30 -17.41
CA THR A 87 0.91 14.83 -16.35
C THR A 87 0.49 14.24 -15.01
N ILE A 88 1.45 13.68 -14.29
CA ILE A 88 1.27 13.01 -13.01
C ILE A 88 2.23 13.58 -11.96
N PRO A 89 1.88 13.57 -10.67
CA PRO A 89 2.81 13.89 -9.59
C PRO A 89 3.77 12.72 -9.36
N ILE A 90 5.05 12.98 -9.09
CA ILE A 90 6.01 11.96 -8.66
C ILE A 90 6.42 12.20 -7.21
N GLY A 91 6.25 11.16 -6.39
CA GLY A 91 6.50 11.17 -4.95
C GLY A 91 5.25 11.51 -4.12
N ASN A 92 5.29 11.19 -2.82
CA ASN A 92 4.19 11.51 -1.90
C ASN A 92 4.39 12.83 -1.15
N PHE A 93 5.63 13.27 -0.98
CA PHE A 93 6.00 14.49 -0.26
C PHE A 93 6.62 15.47 -1.25
N ASP A 94 6.10 16.71 -1.30
CA ASP A 94 6.52 17.77 -2.23
C ASP A 94 6.72 17.25 -3.67
N PRO A 95 5.65 16.70 -4.29
CA PRO A 95 5.78 16.03 -5.58
C PRO A 95 6.10 17.01 -6.70
N TYR A 96 6.92 16.56 -7.66
CA TYR A 96 7.13 17.31 -8.90
C TYR A 96 6.25 16.74 -10.02
N SER A 97 5.92 17.56 -11.01
CA SER A 97 5.12 17.16 -12.16
C SER A 97 5.96 16.42 -13.20
N PHE A 98 5.46 15.28 -13.68
CA PHE A 98 6.10 14.47 -14.71
C PHE A 98 5.07 14.10 -15.79
N THR A 99 5.42 14.31 -17.06
CA THR A 99 4.54 13.96 -18.18
C THR A 99 4.85 12.56 -18.69
N LEU A 100 3.90 11.64 -18.52
CA LEU A 100 3.90 10.34 -19.16
C LEU A 100 3.44 10.43 -20.61
N ILE A 101 4.05 9.61 -21.46
CA ILE A 101 3.61 9.38 -22.84
C ILE A 101 3.19 7.91 -22.93
N PHE A 102 1.97 7.66 -23.38
CA PHE A 102 1.40 6.34 -23.47
C PHE A 102 1.67 5.71 -24.85
N ASP A 103 2.11 4.46 -24.84
CA ASP A 103 2.22 3.62 -26.02
C ASP A 103 0.81 3.22 -26.49
N ASN A 104 -0.02 2.80 -25.54
CA ASN A 104 -1.42 2.46 -25.75
C ASN A 104 -2.30 2.94 -24.59
N VAL A 105 -3.61 3.09 -24.85
CA VAL A 105 -4.62 3.47 -23.87
C VAL A 105 -5.84 2.57 -24.08
N ASP A 106 -6.25 1.85 -23.04
CA ASP A 106 -7.46 1.05 -23.03
C ASP A 106 -8.51 1.71 -22.13
N ILE A 107 -9.77 1.79 -22.58
CA ILE A 107 -10.87 2.42 -21.86
C ILE A 107 -11.77 1.32 -21.27
N GLU A 108 -12.19 1.47 -20.01
CA GLU A 108 -13.14 0.57 -19.33
C GLU A 108 -12.82 -0.93 -19.49
N THR A 109 -11.53 -1.26 -19.53
CA THR A 109 -11.07 -2.63 -19.72
C THR A 109 -10.72 -3.25 -18.36
N PRO A 110 -11.13 -4.50 -18.08
CA PRO A 110 -10.77 -5.16 -16.83
C PRO A 110 -9.25 -5.34 -16.73
N ILE A 111 -8.74 -5.19 -15.51
CA ILE A 111 -7.33 -5.44 -15.22
C ILE A 111 -7.06 -6.94 -15.35
N ASP A 112 -5.90 -7.31 -15.90
CA ASP A 112 -5.47 -8.70 -15.97
C ASP A 112 -5.57 -9.39 -14.61
N ASN A 113 -6.22 -10.55 -14.58
CA ASN A 113 -6.46 -11.36 -13.37
C ASN A 113 -7.31 -10.69 -12.28
N SER A 114 -8.08 -9.65 -12.60
CA SER A 114 -9.08 -9.04 -11.71
C SER A 114 -10.37 -8.73 -12.45
N LYS A 115 -11.48 -8.62 -11.70
CA LYS A 115 -12.76 -8.12 -12.23
C LYS A 115 -12.87 -6.59 -12.13
N ARG A 116 -11.85 -5.91 -11.61
CA ARG A 116 -11.86 -4.45 -11.46
C ARG A 116 -11.62 -3.79 -12.81
N ILE A 117 -12.43 -2.77 -13.05
CA ILE A 117 -12.39 -1.95 -14.26
C ILE A 117 -12.08 -0.51 -13.79
N PRO A 118 -10.88 0.02 -14.07
CA PRO A 118 -10.60 1.44 -13.96
C PRO A 118 -11.26 2.19 -15.12
N ASP A 119 -11.36 3.51 -15.01
CA ASP A 119 -11.86 4.33 -16.12
C ASP A 119 -10.98 4.19 -17.36
N VAL A 120 -9.65 4.23 -17.17
CA VAL A 120 -8.65 4.11 -18.22
C VAL A 120 -7.42 3.34 -17.74
N ILE A 121 -6.82 2.54 -18.63
CA ILE A 121 -5.50 1.92 -18.45
C ILE A 121 -4.55 2.52 -19.48
N GLY A 122 -3.57 3.29 -19.02
CA GLY A 122 -2.47 3.78 -19.85
C GLY A 122 -1.27 2.85 -19.78
N TYR A 123 -0.63 2.57 -20.91
CA TYR A 123 0.58 1.76 -20.99
C TYR A 123 1.77 2.65 -21.31
N SER A 124 2.81 2.64 -20.48
CA SER A 124 4.02 3.42 -20.72
C SER A 124 5.22 2.71 -20.13
N LYS A 125 6.34 2.67 -20.87
CA LYS A 125 7.61 2.09 -20.39
C LYS A 125 7.48 0.63 -19.90
N GLY A 126 6.55 -0.12 -20.48
CA GLY A 126 6.27 -1.51 -20.10
C GLY A 126 5.39 -1.67 -18.85
N GLU A 127 4.80 -0.58 -18.35
CA GLU A 127 3.96 -0.57 -17.15
C GLU A 127 2.51 -0.21 -17.48
N GLN A 128 1.58 -0.74 -16.68
CA GLN A 128 0.18 -0.32 -16.66
C GLN A 128 -0.03 0.75 -15.58
N ILE A 129 -0.65 1.86 -15.97
CA ILE A 129 -1.09 2.94 -15.10
C ILE A 129 -2.61 2.98 -15.15
N LEU A 130 -3.24 2.62 -14.03
CA LEU A 130 -4.69 2.67 -13.86
C LEU A 130 -5.07 4.11 -13.50
N ILE A 131 -6.02 4.68 -14.24
CA ILE A 131 -6.46 6.06 -14.07
C ILE A 131 -7.93 6.03 -13.69
N GLU A 132 -8.25 6.71 -12.59
CA GLU A 132 -9.60 6.88 -12.05
C GLU A 132 -9.97 8.35 -12.09
N ILE A 133 -11.21 8.65 -12.48
CA ILE A 133 -11.70 10.02 -12.53
C ILE A 133 -12.78 10.16 -11.46
N ALA A 134 -12.53 10.96 -10.44
CA ALA A 134 -13.50 11.22 -9.38
C ALA A 134 -14.31 12.48 -9.69
N VAL A 135 -15.61 12.32 -9.98
CA VAL A 135 -16.53 13.46 -10.16
C VAL A 135 -17.37 13.64 -8.90
N SER A 136 -18.29 12.72 -8.60
CA SER A 136 -19.10 12.76 -7.36
C SER A 136 -18.55 11.85 -6.26
N HIS A 137 -17.82 10.80 -6.65
CA HIS A 137 -17.35 9.77 -5.74
C HIS A 137 -15.88 9.47 -6.01
N PHE A 138 -15.09 9.47 -4.92
CA PHE A 138 -13.72 8.99 -4.91
C PHE A 138 -13.68 7.46 -4.82
N CYS A 139 -12.55 6.89 -5.21
CA CYS A 139 -12.30 5.46 -5.17
C CYS A 139 -12.43 4.91 -3.75
N GLU A 140 -13.22 3.86 -3.64
CA GLU A 140 -13.48 3.18 -2.38
C GLU A 140 -12.25 2.40 -1.90
N ALA A 141 -12.16 2.22 -0.58
CA ALA A 141 -11.02 1.58 0.07
C ALA A 141 -10.75 0.15 -0.44
N ASP A 142 -11.79 -0.61 -0.78
CA ASP A 142 -11.65 -1.98 -1.30
C ASP A 142 -11.00 -2.00 -2.68
N LYS A 143 -11.36 -1.06 -3.57
CA LYS A 143 -10.75 -0.91 -4.91
C LYS A 143 -9.27 -0.57 -4.75
N ILE A 144 -8.95 0.39 -3.89
CA ILE A 144 -7.57 0.82 -3.59
C ILE A 144 -6.73 -0.34 -3.03
N LYS A 145 -7.29 -1.12 -2.09
CA LYS A 145 -6.62 -2.27 -1.50
C LYS A 145 -6.29 -3.33 -2.54
N GLU A 146 -7.21 -3.59 -3.48
CA GLU A 146 -6.98 -4.53 -4.57
C GLU A 146 -5.88 -4.05 -5.52
N TYR A 147 -5.85 -2.76 -5.88
CA TYR A 147 -4.78 -2.19 -6.70
C TYR A 147 -3.39 -2.34 -6.07
N LYS A 148 -3.31 -2.15 -4.74
CA LYS A 148 -2.07 -2.39 -3.98
C LYS A 148 -1.66 -3.85 -3.98
N ASN A 149 -2.60 -4.77 -3.75
CA ASN A 149 -2.31 -6.21 -3.75
C ASN A 149 -1.83 -6.72 -5.11
N LEU A 150 -2.33 -6.12 -6.20
CA LEU A 150 -1.91 -6.42 -7.57
C LEU A 150 -0.62 -5.72 -7.98
N ASN A 151 -0.01 -4.91 -7.10
CA ASN A 151 1.17 -4.09 -7.37
C ASN A 151 0.99 -3.21 -8.63
N LYS A 152 -0.20 -2.64 -8.83
CA LYS A 152 -0.48 -1.76 -9.96
C LYS A 152 -0.27 -0.30 -9.57
N ASN A 153 0.26 0.49 -10.50
CA ASN A 153 0.25 1.95 -10.40
C ASN A 153 -1.19 2.43 -10.65
N ALA A 154 -1.79 3.10 -9.68
CA ALA A 154 -3.14 3.60 -9.78
C ALA A 154 -3.21 5.05 -9.29
N ILE A 155 -3.73 5.94 -10.12
CA ILE A 155 -3.86 7.36 -9.84
C ILE A 155 -5.31 7.81 -10.01
N GLU A 156 -5.75 8.70 -9.12
CA GLU A 156 -7.07 9.30 -9.15
C GLU A 156 -6.96 10.80 -9.40
N PHE A 157 -7.75 11.30 -10.34
CA PHE A 157 -7.89 12.72 -10.64
C PHE A 157 -9.20 13.26 -10.05
N ASP A 158 -9.11 14.33 -9.27
CA ASP A 158 -10.25 14.98 -8.63
C ASP A 158 -10.87 16.03 -9.55
N PHE A 159 -11.99 15.66 -10.17
CA PHE A 159 -12.80 16.53 -11.03
C PHE A 159 -14.05 17.04 -10.30
N SER A 160 -14.17 16.81 -9.00
CA SER A 160 -15.40 17.12 -8.23
C SER A 160 -15.77 18.59 -8.15
N ASN A 161 -14.78 19.48 -8.32
CA ASN A 161 -14.98 20.93 -8.32
C ASN A 161 -15.15 21.51 -9.74
N PHE A 162 -15.25 20.68 -10.77
CA PHE A 162 -15.39 21.14 -12.13
C PHE A 162 -16.76 21.80 -12.36
N VAL A 163 -16.73 23.02 -12.89
CA VAL A 163 -17.93 23.75 -13.33
C VAL A 163 -17.74 24.11 -14.79
N PRO A 164 -18.53 23.53 -15.71
CA PRO A 164 -18.45 23.85 -17.14
C PRO A 164 -18.74 25.33 -17.40
N THR A 165 -18.02 25.93 -18.35
CA THR A 165 -18.22 27.34 -18.72
C THR A 165 -19.51 27.58 -19.52
N SER A 166 -20.05 26.53 -20.13
CA SER A 166 -21.26 26.58 -20.96
C SER A 166 -22.19 25.40 -20.67
N ASP A 167 -23.27 25.25 -21.47
CA ASP A 167 -24.15 24.08 -21.40
C ASP A 167 -23.53 22.83 -22.03
N VAL A 168 -22.38 22.94 -22.69
CA VAL A 168 -21.56 21.84 -23.22
C VAL A 168 -20.18 21.85 -22.55
N ILE A 169 -19.67 20.65 -22.27
CA ILE A 169 -18.29 20.44 -21.82
C ILE A 169 -17.41 20.23 -23.07
N THR A 170 -16.31 20.97 -23.18
CA THR A 170 -15.39 20.88 -24.31
C THR A 170 -14.18 20.00 -23.98
N LEU A 171 -13.58 19.36 -24.99
CA LEU A 171 -12.33 18.60 -24.81
C LEU A 171 -11.18 19.48 -24.29
N LYS A 172 -11.20 20.78 -24.61
CA LYS A 172 -10.21 21.73 -24.10
C LYS A 172 -10.35 21.93 -22.59
N GLU A 173 -11.57 22.16 -22.09
CA GLU A 173 -11.80 22.28 -20.64
C GLU A 173 -11.36 21.02 -19.90
N VAL A 174 -11.60 19.83 -20.47
CA VAL A 174 -11.19 18.56 -19.85
C VAL A 174 -9.67 18.38 -19.89
N ASN A 175 -8.99 18.79 -20.97
CA ASN A 175 -7.52 18.84 -21.01
C ASN A 175 -6.96 19.77 -19.92
N ASP A 176 -7.48 21.00 -19.84
CA ASP A 176 -7.09 21.97 -18.83
C ASP A 176 -7.35 21.43 -17.41
N LEU A 177 -8.41 20.61 -17.24
CA LEU A 177 -8.72 19.97 -15.98
C LEU A 177 -7.67 18.92 -15.58
N PHE A 178 -7.17 18.10 -16.51
CA PHE A 178 -6.06 17.17 -16.21
C PHE A 178 -4.76 17.90 -15.82
N GLU A 179 -4.53 19.12 -16.34
CA GLU A 179 -3.34 19.90 -16.00
C GLU A 179 -3.45 20.60 -14.63
N ASN A 180 -4.66 20.99 -14.22
CA ASN A 180 -4.89 21.82 -13.04
C ASN A 180 -5.58 21.11 -11.87
N SER A 181 -6.11 19.91 -12.07
CA SER A 181 -6.76 19.13 -11.01
C SER A 181 -5.75 18.53 -10.05
N ASN A 182 -6.24 18.25 -8.84
CA ASN A 182 -5.47 17.48 -7.88
C ASN A 182 -5.45 16.01 -8.31
N ALA A 183 -4.25 15.43 -8.40
CA ALA A 183 -4.06 14.04 -8.73
C ALA A 183 -3.38 13.32 -7.56
N LYS A 184 -3.87 12.14 -7.20
CA LYS A 184 -3.38 11.40 -6.04
C LYS A 184 -3.12 9.94 -6.40
N TRP A 185 -1.94 9.45 -6.04
CA TRP A 185 -1.65 8.02 -6.11
C TRP A 185 -2.51 7.24 -5.11
N LEU A 186 -3.33 6.34 -5.63
CA LEU A 186 -4.04 5.33 -4.86
C LEU A 186 -3.11 4.16 -4.52
N SER A 187 -2.24 3.81 -5.47
CA SER A 187 -1.25 2.74 -5.37
C SER A 187 -0.04 3.07 -6.26
N ILE A 188 1.16 2.78 -5.75
CA ILE A 188 2.40 2.84 -6.52
C ILE A 188 3.02 1.45 -6.44
N ALA A 189 3.36 0.88 -7.58
CA ALA A 189 4.03 -0.41 -7.64
C ALA A 189 5.41 -0.29 -6.97
N PRO A 190 5.79 -1.25 -6.09
CA PRO A 190 7.06 -1.19 -5.36
C PRO A 190 8.29 -1.36 -6.26
N ALA A 191 8.10 -1.90 -7.46
CA ALA A 191 9.13 -2.06 -8.47
C ALA A 191 8.57 -1.56 -9.81
N GLY A 192 9.43 -0.92 -10.59
CA GLY A 192 9.02 -0.30 -11.84
C GLY A 192 9.61 1.08 -12.05
N TYR A 193 9.49 1.61 -13.26
CA TYR A 193 9.91 2.94 -13.66
C TYR A 193 9.27 4.03 -12.79
N ILE A 194 7.94 4.00 -12.61
CA ILE A 194 7.25 5.02 -11.78
C ILE A 194 7.62 4.88 -10.30
N GLY A 195 7.65 3.64 -9.78
CA GLY A 195 8.05 3.37 -8.40
C GLY A 195 9.48 3.84 -8.13
N GLU A 196 10.41 3.59 -9.04
CA GLU A 196 11.80 4.02 -8.94
C GLU A 196 11.93 5.55 -8.91
N LEU A 197 11.20 6.27 -9.78
CA LEU A 197 11.16 7.73 -9.77
C LEU A 197 10.64 8.27 -8.43
N CYS A 198 9.51 7.74 -7.94
CA CYS A 198 8.92 8.15 -6.66
C CYS A 198 9.90 7.91 -5.50
N HIS A 199 10.51 6.72 -5.42
CA HIS A 199 11.45 6.40 -4.37
C HIS A 199 12.76 7.19 -4.47
N ALA A 200 13.24 7.50 -5.68
CA ALA A 200 14.41 8.34 -5.88
C ALA A 200 14.16 9.77 -5.37
N HIS A 201 13.01 10.35 -5.72
CA HIS A 201 12.59 11.67 -5.23
C HIS A 201 12.49 11.72 -3.71
N GLU A 202 11.80 10.74 -3.11
CA GLU A 202 11.65 10.66 -1.65
C GLU A 202 13.00 10.50 -0.93
N ARG A 203 13.90 9.65 -1.46
CA ARG A 203 15.26 9.51 -0.90
C ARG A 203 16.05 10.83 -0.97
N GLN A 204 15.93 11.57 -2.06
CA GLN A 204 16.62 12.84 -2.22
C GLN A 204 16.06 13.89 -1.25
N LEU A 205 14.74 13.99 -1.10
CA LEU A 205 14.10 14.88 -0.13
C LEU A 205 14.52 14.57 1.30
N ILE A 206 14.56 13.28 1.68
CA ILE A 206 15.03 12.87 3.02
C ILE A 206 16.47 13.32 3.23
N LYS A 207 17.34 13.13 2.23
CA LYS A 207 18.74 13.57 2.29
C LYS A 207 18.86 15.10 2.46
N ASP A 208 18.08 15.87 1.72
CA ASP A 208 18.07 17.33 1.80
C ASP A 208 17.54 17.82 3.15
N LEU A 209 16.49 17.18 3.69
CA LEU A 209 15.96 17.46 5.02
C LEU A 209 16.98 17.13 6.13
N MET A 210 17.71 16.03 5.99
CA MET A 210 18.80 15.67 6.92
C MET A 210 19.90 16.74 6.90
N GLY A 211 20.32 17.20 5.73
CA GLY A 211 21.30 18.29 5.60
C GLY A 211 20.82 19.61 6.20
N LYS A 212 19.56 20.00 5.96
CA LYS A 212 18.95 21.19 6.59
C LYS A 212 18.92 21.08 8.11
N ARG A 213 18.55 19.91 8.63
CA ARG A 213 18.51 19.65 10.08
C ARG A 213 19.90 19.74 10.70
N GLU A 214 20.92 19.16 10.08
CA GLU A 214 22.29 19.20 10.55
C GLU A 214 22.81 20.65 10.63
N LYS A 215 22.59 21.43 9.57
CA LYS A 215 22.95 22.85 9.56
C LYS A 215 22.26 23.64 10.67
N PHE A 216 20.95 23.46 10.83
CA PHE A 216 20.18 24.10 11.90
C PHE A 216 20.69 23.73 13.30
N LEU A 217 21.01 22.46 13.54
CA LEU A 217 21.58 22.00 14.82
C LEU A 217 22.96 22.62 15.09
N SER A 218 23.80 22.75 14.06
CA SER A 218 25.10 23.41 14.19
C SER A 218 24.96 24.89 14.54
N GLU A 219 24.05 25.61 13.89
CA GLU A 219 23.76 27.02 14.18
C GLU A 219 23.23 27.18 15.62
N PHE A 220 22.30 26.32 16.02
CA PHE A 220 21.74 26.30 17.37
C PHE A 220 22.80 26.03 18.45
N GLU A 221 23.68 25.04 18.26
CA GLU A 221 24.76 24.76 19.23
C GLU A 221 25.77 25.91 19.31
N HIS A 222 26.03 26.61 18.21
CA HIS A 222 26.89 27.79 18.23
C HIS A 222 26.27 28.93 19.05
N GLU A 223 24.99 29.23 18.82
CA GLU A 223 24.26 30.27 19.57
C GLU A 223 24.15 29.92 21.06
N LYS A 224 23.82 28.66 21.37
CA LYS A 224 23.81 28.13 22.75
C LYS A 224 25.16 28.30 23.43
N THR A 225 26.25 27.96 22.76
CA THR A 225 27.61 28.13 23.31
C THR A 225 27.93 29.60 23.57
N SER A 226 27.56 30.49 22.66
CA SER A 226 27.69 31.94 22.84
C SER A 226 26.92 32.42 24.08
N LEU A 227 25.64 32.03 24.22
CA LEU A 227 24.82 32.39 25.39
C LEU A 227 25.39 31.84 26.70
N TYR A 228 25.85 30.59 26.72
CA TYR A 228 26.50 30.03 27.91
C TYR A 228 27.74 30.83 28.31
N SER A 229 28.57 31.24 27.35
CA SER A 229 29.74 32.08 27.64
C SER A 229 29.36 33.44 28.22
N ALA A 230 28.31 34.09 27.68
CA ALA A 230 27.80 35.36 28.19
C ALA A 230 27.24 35.23 29.62
N VAL A 231 26.51 34.15 29.91
CA VAL A 231 25.99 33.87 31.26
C VAL A 231 27.14 33.64 32.25
N THR A 232 28.20 32.94 31.85
CA THR A 232 29.39 32.74 32.70
C THR A 232 30.05 34.08 33.04
N LEU A 233 30.26 34.95 32.04
CA LEU A 233 30.84 36.28 32.25
C LEU A 233 29.98 37.14 33.20
N LEU A 234 28.65 37.14 33.03
CA LEU A 234 27.74 37.87 33.92
C LEU A 234 27.78 37.34 35.36
N ARG A 235 27.94 36.02 35.54
CA ARG A 235 28.09 35.42 36.88
C ARG A 235 29.39 35.87 37.56
N GLU A 236 30.50 35.91 36.82
CA GLU A 236 31.78 36.41 37.32
C GLU A 236 31.67 37.88 37.75
N GLN A 237 31.09 38.74 36.90
CA GLN A 237 30.86 40.15 37.22
C GLN A 237 29.97 40.34 38.47
N LEU A 238 28.94 39.50 38.62
CA LEU A 238 28.03 39.56 39.78
C LEU A 238 28.73 39.12 41.07
N GLN A 239 29.66 38.17 40.97
CA GLN A 239 30.51 37.75 42.09
C GLN A 239 31.48 38.87 42.52
N ASP A 240 32.10 39.57 41.57
CA ASP A 240 32.96 40.72 41.84
C ASP A 240 32.18 41.89 42.48
N LEU A 241 30.97 42.17 41.98
CA LEU A 241 30.05 43.14 42.58
C LEU A 241 29.61 42.74 43.99
N SER A 242 29.37 41.45 44.23
CA SER A 242 29.07 40.95 45.57
C SER A 242 30.26 41.08 46.52
N TYR A 243 31.48 40.85 46.05
CA TYR A 243 32.69 41.00 46.84
C TYR A 243 32.96 42.46 47.21
N THR A 244 32.87 43.38 46.23
CA THR A 244 32.97 44.82 46.47
C THR A 244 31.87 45.33 47.41
N LYS A 245 30.62 44.88 47.24
CA LYS A 245 29.53 45.19 48.17
C LYS A 245 29.86 44.74 49.60
N ASN A 246 30.32 43.50 49.79
CA ASN A 246 30.69 43.00 51.12
C ASN A 246 31.84 43.81 51.74
N ASN A 247 32.85 44.18 50.95
CA ASN A 247 33.95 45.03 51.43
C ASN A 247 33.46 46.43 51.83
N LEU A 248 32.56 47.03 51.05
CA LEU A 248 31.93 48.31 51.39
C LEU A 248 31.06 48.21 52.65
N GLU A 249 30.31 47.13 52.82
CA GLU A 249 29.53 46.87 54.05
C GLU A 249 30.44 46.73 55.29
N VAL A 250 31.63 46.12 55.15
CA VAL A 250 32.63 46.06 56.22
C VAL A 250 33.23 47.43 56.53
N ILE A 251 33.52 48.25 55.51
CA ILE A 251 33.98 49.64 55.68
C ILE A 251 32.90 50.48 56.39
N VAL A 252 31.65 50.38 55.94
CA VAL A 252 30.51 51.08 56.56
C VAL A 252 30.29 50.63 58.01
N LYS A 253 30.45 49.34 58.32
CA LYS A 253 30.42 48.82 59.71
C LYS A 253 31.57 49.31 60.59
N ASN A 254 32.74 49.57 60.02
CA ASN A 254 33.92 50.02 60.78
C ASN A 254 33.98 51.54 61.00
N ASP A 255 33.26 52.36 60.21
CA ASP A 255 33.30 53.83 60.29
C ASP A 255 32.05 54.47 60.94
N GLU A 256 31.22 53.69 61.63
CA GLU A 256 29.96 54.14 62.26
C GLU A 256 30.11 55.15 63.43
N GLU A 257 31.33 55.40 63.92
CA GLU A 257 31.61 56.47 64.91
C GLU A 257 32.21 57.76 64.31
N LYS A 258 32.80 57.75 63.10
CA LYS A 258 33.39 58.98 62.50
C LYS A 258 32.42 59.76 61.61
N ILE A 259 31.47 59.09 60.95
CA ILE A 259 30.57 59.74 59.97
C ILE A 259 29.48 60.60 60.63
N ARG A 260 29.15 60.34 61.91
CA ARG A 260 28.08 61.05 62.65
C ARG A 260 28.36 62.55 62.85
N ASN A 261 29.61 63.00 62.75
CA ASN A 261 30.00 64.41 62.92
C ASN A 261 30.28 65.19 61.61
N ALA A 262 30.51 64.51 60.48
CA ALA A 262 30.87 65.19 59.23
C ALA A 262 29.67 65.80 58.47
N TYR A 263 28.46 65.24 58.59
CA TYR A 263 27.28 65.69 57.82
C TYR A 263 26.57 66.94 58.38
N ARG A 264 27.05 67.52 59.48
CA ARG A 264 26.37 68.68 60.12
C ARG A 264 26.69 70.04 59.46
N LEU A 265 27.61 70.09 58.50
CA LEU A 265 28.03 71.33 57.84
C LEU A 265 27.41 71.57 56.46
N GLU A 266 27.01 70.54 55.70
CA GLU A 266 26.33 70.72 54.40
C GLU A 266 24.84 71.11 54.53
N TYR A 267 24.21 70.81 55.66
CA TYR A 267 22.79 71.11 55.89
C TYR A 267 22.48 72.62 56.02
N LYS A 268 23.48 73.45 56.33
CA LYS A 268 23.30 74.91 56.54
C LYS A 268 23.26 75.71 55.22
N GLY A 269 23.77 75.15 54.12
CA GLY A 269 23.70 75.76 52.78
C GLY A 269 22.33 75.60 52.12
N LEU A 270 21.69 74.43 52.29
CA LEU A 270 20.41 74.11 51.65
C LEU A 270 19.26 74.98 52.16
N VAL A 271 19.26 75.33 53.45
CA VAL A 271 18.22 76.16 54.09
C VAL A 271 18.17 77.58 53.51
N LYS A 272 19.30 78.11 53.02
CA LYS A 272 19.38 79.46 52.44
C LYS A 272 18.76 79.52 51.02
N ASN A 273 18.90 78.45 50.24
CA ASN A 273 18.35 78.36 48.88
C ASN A 273 16.82 78.13 48.86
N ILE A 274 16.29 77.40 49.85
CA ILE A 274 14.83 77.17 50.00
C ILE A 274 14.07 78.48 50.33
N LYS A 275 14.71 79.43 51.01
CA LYS A 275 14.10 80.73 51.36
C LYS A 275 13.97 81.69 50.17
N TYR A 276 14.83 81.56 49.16
CA TYR A 276 14.78 82.37 47.93
C TYR A 276 13.76 81.82 46.93
N ALA A 277 13.65 80.50 46.82
CA ALA A 277 12.67 79.83 45.97
C ALA A 277 11.21 80.06 46.43
N SER A 278 10.98 80.21 47.73
CA SER A 278 9.63 80.44 48.30
C SER A 278 9.10 81.86 48.03
N GLN A 279 9.97 82.86 47.82
CA GLN A 279 9.53 84.22 47.46
C GLN A 279 9.07 84.34 46.00
N ASN A 280 9.69 83.59 45.07
CA ASN A 280 9.29 83.54 43.67
C ASN A 280 7.94 82.82 43.45
N LEU A 281 7.60 81.85 44.30
CA LEU A 281 6.33 81.11 44.25
C LEU A 281 5.11 81.97 44.67
N SER A 282 5.33 83.02 45.47
CA SER A 282 4.29 83.98 45.89
C SER A 282 3.86 84.93 44.76
N GLN A 283 4.78 85.34 43.89
CA GLN A 283 4.47 86.24 42.76
C GLN A 283 3.75 85.51 41.61
N ILE A 284 4.05 84.22 41.38
CA ILE A 284 3.38 83.39 40.37
C ILE A 284 1.92 83.11 40.75
N ASN A 285 1.64 82.86 42.03
CA ASN A 285 0.28 82.62 42.52
C ASN A 285 -0.64 83.85 42.44
N LYS A 286 -0.10 85.08 42.40
CA LYS A 286 -0.89 86.30 42.18
C LYS A 286 -1.37 86.44 40.73
N SER A 287 -0.69 85.79 39.79
CA SER A 287 -1.04 85.79 38.35
C SER A 287 -2.02 84.67 37.96
N ILE A 288 -2.19 83.65 38.81
CA ILE A 288 -3.12 82.53 38.57
C ILE A 288 -4.56 82.88 39.01
N SER A 289 -4.73 83.83 39.93
CA SER A 289 -6.05 84.33 40.38
C SER A 289 -6.83 85.14 39.34
N GLN A 290 -6.34 85.28 38.10
CA GLN A 290 -7.07 85.91 36.98
C GLN A 290 -7.66 84.90 35.96
N ARG A 291 -7.56 83.58 36.19
CA ARG A 291 -8.11 82.54 35.27
C ARG A 291 -9.27 81.71 35.88
N SER A 292 -10.08 82.28 36.76
CA SER A 292 -11.12 81.55 37.51
C SER A 292 -12.50 81.41 36.84
N ASN A 293 -12.66 81.68 35.53
CA ASN A 293 -13.96 81.51 34.85
C ASN A 293 -14.03 80.35 33.84
N VAL A 294 -12.91 79.78 33.39
CA VAL A 294 -12.94 78.67 32.40
C VAL A 294 -12.98 77.29 33.06
N LYS A 295 -12.45 77.17 34.29
CA LYS A 295 -12.37 75.88 34.99
C LYS A 295 -13.74 75.36 35.45
N ASN A 296 -14.62 76.25 35.90
CA ASN A 296 -15.93 75.85 36.40
C ASN A 296 -16.86 75.36 35.28
N GLU A 297 -16.75 75.88 34.05
CA GLU A 297 -17.54 75.41 32.90
C GLU A 297 -17.04 74.04 32.38
N ILE A 298 -15.73 73.79 32.44
CA ILE A 298 -15.14 72.50 32.05
C ILE A 298 -15.50 71.40 33.06
N ASP A 299 -15.44 71.70 34.36
CA ASP A 299 -15.77 70.74 35.42
C ASP A 299 -17.27 70.32 35.37
N GLU A 300 -18.17 71.25 34.98
CA GLU A 300 -19.61 70.95 34.80
C GLU A 300 -19.89 70.09 33.56
N TYR A 301 -19.13 70.31 32.48
CA TYR A 301 -19.25 69.52 31.24
C TYR A 301 -18.67 68.11 31.39
N GLU A 302 -17.54 67.96 32.09
CA GLU A 302 -16.95 66.65 32.39
C GLU A 302 -17.83 65.82 33.32
N ALA A 303 -18.52 66.45 34.29
CA ALA A 303 -19.47 65.78 35.16
C ALA A 303 -20.70 65.24 34.40
N LYS A 304 -21.23 66.01 33.43
CA LYS A 304 -22.33 65.56 32.55
C LYS A 304 -21.88 64.40 31.66
N LEU A 305 -20.71 64.50 31.04
CA LEU A 305 -20.18 63.48 30.15
C LEU A 305 -19.90 62.16 30.90
N ARG A 306 -19.36 62.23 32.12
CA ARG A 306 -19.14 61.05 32.99
C ARG A 306 -20.44 60.38 33.42
N ASN A 307 -21.50 61.14 33.71
CA ASN A 307 -22.80 60.58 34.06
C ASN A 307 -23.48 59.89 32.86
N GLU A 308 -23.42 60.48 31.66
CA GLU A 308 -23.93 59.82 30.45
C GLU A 308 -23.16 58.54 30.12
N LEU A 309 -21.83 58.56 30.26
CA LEU A 309 -20.98 57.39 30.04
C LEU A 309 -21.27 56.27 31.06
N ASN A 310 -21.50 56.62 32.32
CA ASN A 310 -21.84 55.66 33.37
C ASN A 310 -23.23 55.05 33.16
N LEU A 311 -24.24 55.83 32.75
CA LEU A 311 -25.57 55.31 32.41
C LEU A 311 -25.51 54.37 31.21
N LYS A 312 -24.77 54.72 30.15
CA LYS A 312 -24.56 53.86 28.97
C LYS A 312 -23.79 52.59 29.32
N ASN A 313 -22.77 52.69 30.18
CA ASN A 313 -22.04 51.51 30.66
C ASN A 313 -22.91 50.61 31.54
N GLN A 314 -23.79 51.16 32.38
CA GLN A 314 -24.74 50.36 33.15
C GLN A 314 -25.78 49.66 32.26
N ASP A 315 -26.27 50.31 31.20
CA ASP A 315 -27.14 49.69 30.19
C ASP A 315 -26.42 48.59 29.39
N LEU A 316 -25.16 48.80 29.03
CA LEU A 316 -24.35 47.76 28.37
C LEU A 316 -24.03 46.60 29.31
N ILE A 317 -23.80 46.85 30.59
CA ILE A 317 -23.58 45.81 31.61
C ILE A 317 -24.89 45.03 31.84
N SER A 318 -26.05 45.69 31.90
CA SER A 318 -27.34 45.01 32.05
C SER A 318 -27.69 44.16 30.82
N LYS A 319 -27.43 44.68 29.61
CA LYS A 319 -27.55 43.94 28.34
C LYS A 319 -26.58 42.76 28.28
N LYS A 320 -25.33 42.94 28.69
CA LYS A 320 -24.33 41.86 28.79
C LYS A 320 -24.76 40.79 29.79
N LYS A 321 -25.33 41.18 30.94
CA LYS A 321 -25.79 40.25 31.97
C LYS A 321 -27.00 39.44 31.49
N LYS A 322 -27.93 40.08 30.78
CA LYS A 322 -29.07 39.41 30.13
C LYS A 322 -28.63 38.44 29.03
N LEU A 323 -27.69 38.85 28.18
CA LEU A 323 -27.04 37.98 27.19
C LEU A 323 -26.30 36.81 27.86
N LEU A 324 -25.67 37.02 29.01
CA LEU A 324 -25.02 35.96 29.77
C LEU A 324 -26.03 34.96 30.34
N GLU A 325 -27.18 35.44 30.82
CA GLU A 325 -28.30 34.61 31.27
C GLU A 325 -28.92 33.81 30.11
N ASP A 326 -29.14 34.44 28.96
CA ASP A 326 -29.65 33.78 27.75
C ASP A 326 -28.64 32.73 27.23
N ILE A 327 -27.33 33.04 27.25
CA ILE A 327 -26.25 32.10 26.92
C ILE A 327 -26.19 30.96 27.93
N ASN A 328 -26.40 31.22 29.22
CA ASN A 328 -26.38 30.18 30.26
C ASN A 328 -27.63 29.30 30.22
N GLN A 329 -28.80 29.84 29.86
CA GLN A 329 -30.01 29.05 29.59
C GLN A 329 -29.87 28.22 28.30
N LEU A 330 -29.26 28.78 27.24
CA LEU A 330 -28.94 28.03 26.03
C LEU A 330 -27.88 26.96 26.30
N ASN A 331 -26.88 27.22 27.14
CA ASN A 331 -25.86 26.25 27.53
C ASN A 331 -26.38 25.20 28.51
N SER A 332 -27.34 25.50 29.38
CA SER A 332 -27.97 24.49 30.24
C SER A 332 -28.85 23.54 29.43
N VAL A 333 -29.63 24.06 28.47
CA VAL A 333 -30.39 23.24 27.50
C VAL A 333 -29.42 22.43 26.62
N LYS A 334 -28.38 23.07 26.04
CA LYS A 334 -27.39 22.41 25.18
C LYS A 334 -26.52 21.38 25.94
N SER A 335 -26.16 21.63 27.20
CA SER A 335 -25.37 20.69 28.01
C SER A 335 -26.20 19.50 28.50
N PHE A 336 -27.48 19.69 28.82
CA PHE A 336 -28.40 18.61 29.16
C PHE A 336 -28.67 17.71 27.94
N THR A 337 -28.99 18.29 26.77
CA THR A 337 -29.24 17.52 25.54
C THR A 337 -27.97 16.86 24.96
N ILE A 338 -26.77 17.44 25.13
CA ILE A 338 -25.51 16.85 24.64
C ILE A 338 -24.95 15.79 25.59
N LYS A 339 -25.09 15.94 26.91
CA LYS A 339 -24.52 14.98 27.87
C LYS A 339 -25.30 13.66 27.90
N GLU A 340 -26.64 13.73 27.86
CA GLU A 340 -27.51 12.54 27.79
C GLU A 340 -27.36 11.83 26.42
N ASN A 341 -27.28 12.58 25.31
CA ASN A 341 -27.05 11.98 23.99
C ASN A 341 -25.62 11.45 23.78
N LYS A 342 -24.58 12.07 24.35
CA LYS A 342 -23.20 11.53 24.29
C LYS A 342 -23.06 10.27 25.15
N GLU A 343 -23.60 10.25 26.37
CA GLU A 343 -23.50 9.05 27.21
C GLU A 343 -24.35 7.89 26.64
N ASN A 344 -25.52 8.17 26.09
CA ASN A 344 -26.34 7.14 25.42
C ASN A 344 -25.72 6.69 24.10
N ALA A 345 -25.15 7.59 23.29
CA ALA A 345 -24.44 7.22 22.07
C ALA A 345 -23.16 6.44 22.37
N ILE A 346 -22.35 6.85 23.36
CA ILE A 346 -21.16 6.12 23.77
C ILE A 346 -21.53 4.75 24.33
N LYS A 347 -22.59 4.63 25.14
CA LYS A 347 -23.08 3.33 25.63
C LYS A 347 -23.62 2.46 24.48
N ALA A 348 -24.32 3.04 23.50
CA ALA A 348 -24.80 2.33 22.32
C ALA A 348 -23.62 1.85 21.44
N PHE A 349 -22.66 2.72 21.13
CA PHE A 349 -21.44 2.37 20.40
C PHE A 349 -20.57 1.36 21.15
N GLN A 350 -20.45 1.45 22.48
CA GLN A 350 -19.71 0.46 23.27
C GLN A 350 -20.44 -0.88 23.31
N LYS A 351 -21.78 -0.88 23.37
CA LYS A 351 -22.60 -2.10 23.31
C LYS A 351 -22.52 -2.76 21.93
N GLU A 352 -22.58 -1.97 20.86
CA GLU A 352 -22.48 -2.43 19.49
C GLU A 352 -21.06 -2.90 19.16
N LYS A 353 -20.03 -2.18 19.60
CA LYS A 353 -18.63 -2.64 19.55
C LYS A 353 -18.45 -3.95 20.31
N LYS A 354 -18.99 -4.07 21.53
CA LYS A 354 -18.91 -5.31 22.31
C LYS A 354 -19.63 -6.46 21.59
N PHE A 355 -20.80 -6.21 21.01
CA PHE A 355 -21.55 -7.19 20.25
C PHE A 355 -20.81 -7.65 18.98
N LEU A 356 -20.25 -6.71 18.20
CA LEU A 356 -19.45 -7.01 17.01
C LEU A 356 -18.18 -7.79 17.35
N VAL A 357 -17.49 -7.41 18.43
CA VAL A 357 -16.31 -8.14 18.92
C VAL A 357 -16.71 -9.56 19.37
N GLU A 358 -17.83 -9.72 20.06
CA GLU A 358 -18.31 -11.02 20.49
C GLU A 358 -18.75 -11.90 19.30
N GLN A 359 -19.41 -11.33 18.28
CA GLN A 359 -19.73 -12.04 17.04
C GLN A 359 -18.48 -12.45 16.27
N PHE A 360 -17.51 -11.54 16.15
CA PHE A 360 -16.24 -11.82 15.47
C PHE A 360 -15.44 -12.90 16.20
N ASN A 361 -15.36 -12.84 17.53
CA ASN A 361 -14.69 -13.86 18.33
C ASN A 361 -15.39 -15.23 18.23
N LYS A 362 -16.73 -15.29 18.25
CA LYS A 362 -17.47 -16.54 18.01
C LYS A 362 -17.22 -17.11 16.61
N SER A 363 -17.15 -16.25 15.60
CA SER A 363 -16.81 -16.66 14.22
C SER A 363 -15.39 -17.22 14.15
N LEU A 364 -14.41 -16.56 14.76
CA LEU A 364 -13.03 -17.02 14.85
C LEU A 364 -12.90 -18.33 15.64
N GLU A 365 -13.60 -18.48 16.76
CA GLU A 365 -13.60 -19.71 17.55
C GLU A 365 -14.17 -20.90 16.74
N SER A 366 -15.22 -20.65 15.95
CA SER A 366 -15.78 -21.66 15.04
C SER A 366 -14.77 -22.05 13.95
N GLU A 367 -14.10 -21.08 13.32
CA GLU A 367 -13.12 -21.32 12.27
C GLU A 367 -11.87 -22.04 12.81
N VAL A 368 -11.38 -21.65 13.98
CA VAL A 368 -10.27 -22.32 14.68
C VAL A 368 -10.65 -23.75 15.06
N SER A 369 -11.89 -23.99 15.49
CA SER A 369 -12.39 -25.33 15.82
C SER A 369 -12.48 -26.22 14.58
N GLU A 370 -12.96 -25.68 13.45
CA GLU A 370 -13.03 -26.39 12.17
C GLU A 370 -11.64 -26.75 11.64
N LEU A 371 -10.69 -25.80 11.70
CA LEU A 371 -9.29 -26.04 11.33
C LEU A 371 -8.63 -27.08 12.25
N SER A 372 -8.93 -27.06 13.54
CA SER A 372 -8.43 -28.06 14.49
C SER A 372 -8.97 -29.46 14.19
N PHE A 373 -10.25 -29.58 13.86
CA PHE A 373 -10.84 -30.84 13.43
C PHE A 373 -10.23 -31.36 12.13
N ARG A 374 -10.01 -30.46 11.16
CA ARG A 374 -9.38 -30.81 9.88
C ARG A 374 -7.92 -31.25 10.06
N LYS A 375 -7.19 -30.61 10.98
CA LYS A 375 -5.84 -31.03 11.36
C LYS A 375 -5.85 -32.46 11.94
N LEU A 376 -6.72 -32.75 12.90
CA LEU A 376 -6.84 -34.09 13.49
C LEU A 376 -7.18 -35.16 12.44
N LYS A 377 -8.06 -34.83 11.49
CA LYS A 377 -8.40 -35.73 10.38
C LYS A 377 -7.19 -36.02 9.50
N LEU A 378 -6.42 -34.99 9.13
CA LEU A 378 -5.19 -35.15 8.36
C LEU A 378 -4.13 -35.97 9.11
N GLU A 379 -3.97 -35.75 10.42
CA GLU A 379 -3.07 -36.54 11.27
C GLU A 379 -3.46 -38.03 11.28
N SER A 380 -4.76 -38.33 11.34
CA SER A 380 -5.26 -39.71 11.23
C SER A 380 -5.02 -40.33 9.85
N GLU A 381 -5.22 -39.58 8.77
CA GLU A 381 -4.96 -40.04 7.40
C GLU A 381 -3.45 -40.32 7.20
N ILE A 382 -2.59 -39.46 7.73
CA ILE A 382 -1.14 -39.65 7.73
C ILE A 382 -0.74 -40.92 8.48
N MET A 383 -1.33 -41.19 9.65
CA MET A 383 -1.07 -42.43 10.39
C MET A 383 -1.43 -43.68 9.58
N GLN A 384 -2.59 -43.69 8.91
CA GLN A 384 -2.99 -44.81 8.04
C GLN A 384 -2.02 -45.01 6.87
N LEU A 385 -1.51 -43.92 6.28
CA LEU A 385 -0.51 -44.01 5.22
C LEU A 385 0.81 -44.61 5.72
N TYR A 386 1.23 -44.28 6.95
CA TYR A 386 2.41 -44.90 7.56
C TYR A 386 2.18 -46.40 7.83
N GLU A 387 1.03 -46.80 8.36
CA GLU A 387 0.69 -48.22 8.55
C GLU A 387 0.70 -49.00 7.23
N ASN A 388 0.10 -48.44 6.17
CA ASN A 388 0.09 -49.03 4.84
C ASN A 388 1.51 -49.16 4.27
N ARG A 389 2.36 -48.12 4.43
CA ARG A 389 3.76 -48.17 4.01
C ARG A 389 4.50 -49.29 4.71
N ASP A 390 4.32 -49.43 6.01
CA ASP A 390 5.03 -50.43 6.81
C ASP A 390 4.56 -51.85 6.44
N ALA A 391 3.27 -52.05 6.16
CA ALA A 391 2.74 -53.31 5.63
C ALA A 391 3.31 -53.66 4.25
N VAL A 392 3.40 -52.68 3.34
CA VAL A 392 4.03 -52.86 2.03
C VAL A 392 5.51 -53.20 2.17
N GLN A 393 6.24 -52.50 3.06
CA GLN A 393 7.65 -52.77 3.31
C GLN A 393 7.87 -54.19 3.83
N LYS A 394 6.99 -54.69 4.69
CA LYS A 394 7.03 -56.08 5.15
C LYS A 394 6.88 -57.06 3.98
N SER A 395 5.91 -56.83 3.09
CA SER A 395 5.73 -57.67 1.89
C SER A 395 6.93 -57.62 0.93
N VAL A 396 7.55 -56.44 0.77
CA VAL A 396 8.79 -56.28 -0.02
C VAL A 396 9.91 -57.12 0.59
N ASN A 397 10.12 -57.04 1.91
CA ASN A 397 11.15 -57.81 2.60
C ASN A 397 10.94 -59.32 2.45
N GLU A 398 9.69 -59.80 2.57
CA GLU A 398 9.33 -61.22 2.36
C GLU A 398 9.64 -61.67 0.93
N LYS A 399 9.29 -60.86 -0.08
CA LYS A 399 9.59 -61.17 -1.49
C LYS A 399 11.08 -61.13 -1.78
N GLN A 400 11.84 -60.27 -1.10
CA GLN A 400 13.28 -60.18 -1.27
C GLN A 400 14.00 -61.42 -0.72
N LEU A 401 13.59 -61.91 0.44
CA LEU A 401 14.06 -63.19 0.98
C LEU A 401 13.74 -64.36 0.04
N LEU A 402 12.55 -64.37 -0.56
CA LEU A 402 12.17 -65.39 -1.55
C LEU A 402 13.07 -65.32 -2.79
N LEU A 403 13.37 -64.12 -3.28
CA LEU A 403 14.23 -63.90 -4.43
C LEU A 403 15.67 -64.35 -4.16
N GLU A 404 16.20 -64.09 -2.96
CA GLU A 404 17.51 -64.58 -2.53
C GLU A 404 17.56 -66.11 -2.53
N SER A 405 16.53 -66.77 -1.99
CA SER A 405 16.41 -68.24 -2.02
C SER A 405 16.37 -68.79 -3.45
N ILE A 406 15.55 -68.22 -4.33
CA ILE A 406 15.48 -68.62 -5.75
C ILE A 406 16.83 -68.41 -6.45
N THR A 407 17.54 -67.33 -6.12
CA THR A 407 18.85 -67.04 -6.71
C THR A 407 19.87 -68.10 -6.32
N VAL A 408 19.88 -68.55 -5.06
CA VAL A 408 20.74 -69.66 -4.60
C VAL A 408 20.40 -70.95 -5.35
N GLN A 409 19.11 -71.31 -5.43
CA GLN A 409 18.67 -72.51 -6.16
C GLN A 409 19.08 -72.45 -7.65
N LYS A 410 18.98 -71.28 -8.28
CA LYS A 410 19.44 -71.09 -9.66
C LYS A 410 20.94 -71.38 -9.81
N TYR A 411 21.78 -70.87 -8.89
CA TYR A 411 23.22 -71.16 -8.91
C TYR A 411 23.53 -72.65 -8.72
N GLU A 412 22.80 -73.34 -7.84
CA GLU A 412 22.93 -74.79 -7.65
C GLU A 412 22.59 -75.57 -8.93
N ILE A 413 21.47 -75.22 -9.57
CA ILE A 413 21.06 -75.82 -10.85
C ILE A 413 22.09 -75.54 -11.96
N GLU A 414 22.61 -74.31 -12.07
CA GLU A 414 23.64 -73.99 -13.06
C GLU A 414 24.95 -74.74 -12.82
N SER A 415 25.33 -74.96 -11.56
CA SER A 415 26.48 -75.78 -11.19
C SER A 415 26.30 -77.24 -11.60
N GLU A 416 25.13 -77.81 -11.31
CA GLU A 416 24.82 -79.20 -11.67
C GLU A 416 24.72 -79.36 -13.20
N ARG A 417 24.16 -78.37 -13.91
CA ARG A 417 24.16 -78.36 -15.38
C ARG A 417 25.57 -78.41 -15.95
N LYS A 418 26.51 -77.60 -15.45
CA LYS A 418 27.91 -77.63 -15.87
C LYS A 418 28.57 -78.98 -15.60
N ARG A 419 28.25 -79.62 -14.47
CA ARG A 419 28.73 -80.96 -14.13
C ARG A 419 28.21 -82.01 -15.11
N LEU A 420 26.92 -81.96 -15.45
CA LEU A 420 26.31 -82.85 -16.43
C LEU A 420 26.89 -82.65 -17.84
N GLU A 421 27.11 -81.40 -18.28
CA GLU A 421 27.77 -81.09 -19.56
C GLU A 421 29.20 -81.67 -19.64
N LEU A 422 29.95 -81.69 -18.53
CA LEU A 422 31.28 -82.32 -18.46
C LEU A 422 31.20 -83.85 -18.56
N LEU A 423 30.22 -84.45 -17.87
CA LEU A 423 29.95 -85.89 -17.92
C LEU A 423 29.55 -86.33 -19.33
N GLU A 424 28.66 -85.59 -19.98
CA GLU A 424 28.23 -85.82 -21.36
C GLU A 424 29.42 -85.78 -22.31
N LYS A 425 30.28 -84.75 -22.24
CA LYS A 425 31.51 -84.68 -23.04
C LYS A 425 32.43 -85.87 -22.81
N SER A 426 32.52 -86.36 -21.57
CA SER A 426 33.30 -87.55 -21.23
C SER A 426 32.71 -88.82 -21.85
N ILE A 427 31.38 -89.00 -21.76
CA ILE A 427 30.67 -90.13 -22.38
C ILE A 427 30.82 -90.09 -23.90
N ILE A 428 30.63 -88.94 -24.55
CA ILE A 428 30.82 -88.78 -26.00
C ILE A 428 32.25 -89.15 -26.39
N LYS A 429 33.26 -88.72 -25.62
CA LYS A 429 34.67 -89.09 -25.88
C LYS A 429 34.88 -90.60 -25.73
N GLN A 430 34.32 -91.22 -24.70
CA GLN A 430 34.41 -92.65 -24.46
C GLN A 430 33.71 -93.46 -25.56
N ASN A 431 32.50 -93.08 -25.94
CA ASN A 431 31.75 -93.67 -27.05
C ASN A 431 32.51 -93.54 -28.38
N ARG A 432 33.13 -92.39 -28.67
CA ARG A 432 34.01 -92.23 -29.84
C ARG A 432 35.20 -93.20 -29.83
N LEU A 433 35.80 -93.43 -28.65
CA LEU A 433 36.88 -94.41 -28.51
C LEU A 433 36.38 -95.82 -28.78
N TYR A 434 35.24 -96.23 -28.22
CA TYR A 434 34.63 -97.53 -28.49
C TYR A 434 34.25 -97.69 -29.97
N LEU A 435 33.70 -96.65 -30.61
CA LEU A 435 33.33 -96.68 -32.02
C LEU A 435 34.57 -96.78 -32.93
N ASN A 436 35.65 -96.07 -32.62
CA ASN A 436 36.92 -96.18 -33.34
C ASN A 436 37.57 -97.56 -33.12
N ALA A 437 37.50 -98.11 -31.90
CA ALA A 437 37.97 -99.46 -31.60
C ALA A 437 37.17 -100.51 -32.39
N ALA A 438 35.84 -100.38 -32.43
CA ALA A 438 34.95 -101.23 -33.21
C ALA A 438 35.31 -101.20 -34.71
N LYS A 439 35.46 -100.01 -35.32
CA LYS A 439 35.90 -99.86 -36.72
C LYS A 439 37.26 -100.48 -37.00
N ASN A 440 38.21 -100.31 -36.09
CA ASN A 440 39.55 -100.90 -36.24
C ASN A 440 39.48 -102.43 -36.16
N ILE A 441 38.71 -102.99 -35.23
CA ILE A 441 38.48 -104.43 -35.09
C ILE A 441 37.80 -104.97 -36.35
N GLU A 442 36.74 -104.32 -36.83
CA GLU A 442 36.05 -104.68 -38.07
C GLU A 442 37.02 -104.73 -39.25
N ARG A 443 37.93 -103.75 -39.37
CA ARG A 443 38.94 -103.70 -40.43
C ARG A 443 39.95 -104.84 -40.38
N ILE A 444 40.45 -105.20 -39.19
CA ILE A 444 41.49 -106.24 -39.03
C ILE A 444 40.91 -107.65 -38.92
N THR A 445 39.62 -107.80 -38.63
CA THR A 445 38.98 -109.11 -38.42
C THR A 445 39.12 -110.04 -39.61
N PRO A 446 38.95 -109.61 -40.89
CA PRO A 446 39.19 -110.44 -42.05
C PRO A 446 40.63 -110.97 -42.12
N ASP A 447 41.61 -110.08 -41.93
CA ASP A 447 43.04 -110.41 -41.97
C ASP A 447 43.42 -111.39 -40.85
N LEU A 448 42.91 -111.17 -39.63
CA LEU A 448 43.11 -112.05 -38.49
C LEU A 448 42.48 -113.42 -38.73
N LYS A 449 41.24 -113.49 -39.23
CA LYS A 449 40.57 -114.76 -39.60
C LYS A 449 41.35 -115.51 -40.68
N GLU A 450 41.95 -114.79 -41.63
CA GLU A 450 42.81 -115.40 -42.65
C GLU A 450 44.12 -115.92 -42.06
N LEU A 451 44.76 -115.18 -41.16
CA LEU A 451 45.95 -115.60 -40.41
C LEU A 451 45.69 -116.87 -39.60
N THR A 452 44.60 -116.91 -38.82
CA THR A 452 44.23 -118.10 -38.02
C THR A 452 43.98 -119.30 -38.92
N ARG A 453 43.31 -119.09 -40.06
CA ARG A 453 43.09 -120.13 -41.06
C ARG A 453 44.40 -120.64 -41.69
N LYS A 454 45.30 -119.73 -42.11
CA LYS A 454 46.62 -120.11 -42.65
C LYS A 454 47.47 -120.85 -41.62
N ALA A 455 47.31 -120.52 -40.34
CA ALA A 455 48.00 -121.19 -39.25
C ALA A 455 47.35 -122.51 -38.80
N GLY A 456 46.14 -122.84 -39.27
CA GLY A 456 45.41 -124.02 -38.79
C GLY A 456 44.90 -123.90 -37.35
N ILE A 457 44.71 -122.67 -36.85
CA ILE A 457 44.19 -122.37 -35.51
C ILE A 457 42.70 -121.98 -35.63
N PRO A 458 41.79 -122.52 -34.79
CA PRO A 458 40.38 -122.10 -34.77
C PRO A 458 40.22 -120.63 -34.40
N TRP A 459 39.20 -119.95 -34.95
CA TRP A 459 38.87 -118.58 -34.56
C TRP A 459 38.47 -118.52 -33.07
N PRO A 460 39.17 -117.74 -32.21
CA PRO A 460 39.03 -117.85 -30.76
C PRO A 460 37.84 -117.08 -30.17
N PHE A 461 37.12 -116.28 -30.96
CA PHE A 461 36.00 -115.47 -30.48
C PHE A 461 34.67 -116.10 -30.86
N THR A 462 33.79 -116.26 -29.86
CA THR A 462 32.47 -116.90 -30.01
C THR A 462 31.39 -115.95 -30.53
N HIS A 463 31.60 -114.64 -30.40
CA HIS A 463 30.68 -113.57 -30.79
C HIS A 463 31.40 -112.55 -31.68
N ASP A 464 30.62 -111.70 -32.36
CA ASP A 464 31.19 -110.56 -33.08
C ASP A 464 31.72 -109.53 -32.07
N LEU A 465 33.02 -109.27 -32.13
CA LEU A 465 33.70 -108.31 -31.26
C LEU A 465 33.17 -106.89 -31.43
N VAL A 466 32.59 -106.56 -32.59
CA VAL A 466 31.96 -105.27 -32.85
C VAL A 466 30.64 -105.13 -32.09
N ASP A 467 29.86 -106.22 -31.98
CA ASP A 467 28.60 -106.23 -31.23
C ASP A 467 28.82 -106.10 -29.72
N GLU A 468 29.87 -106.71 -29.17
CA GLU A 468 30.22 -106.56 -27.76
C GLU A 468 30.61 -105.12 -27.42
N LEU A 469 31.40 -104.45 -28.26
CA LEU A 469 31.75 -103.05 -28.06
C LEU A 469 30.55 -102.10 -28.21
N SER A 470 29.59 -102.46 -29.06
CA SER A 470 28.37 -101.67 -29.25
C SER A 470 27.46 -101.69 -28.01
N LYS A 471 27.52 -102.74 -27.18
CA LYS A 471 26.78 -102.81 -25.90
C LYS A 471 27.37 -101.90 -24.81
N GLU A 472 28.65 -101.54 -24.91
CA GLU A 472 29.33 -100.64 -23.96
C GLU A 472 29.14 -99.15 -24.30
N ILE A 473 28.57 -98.84 -25.47
CA ILE A 473 28.20 -97.47 -25.85
C ILE A 473 26.99 -97.05 -25.01
N LYS A 474 27.21 -96.11 -24.08
CA LYS A 474 26.15 -95.58 -23.21
C LYS A 474 25.38 -94.47 -23.94
N PRO A 475 24.04 -94.48 -23.95
CA PRO A 475 23.24 -93.41 -24.56
C PRO A 475 23.43 -92.06 -23.89
#